data_AF-A0A401QHU5-F1
#
_entry.id   AF-A0A401QHU5-F1
#
_cell.length_a   1.000
_cell.length_b   1.000
_cell.length_c   1.000
_cell.angle_alpha   90.00
_cell.angle_beta   90.00
_cell.angle_gamma   90.00
#
_symmetry.space_group_name_H-M   'P 1'
#
loop_
_entity.id
_entity.type
_entity.pdbx_description
1 polymer ?
#
loop_
_entity_poly.entity_id
_entity_poly.type
_entity_poly.pdbx_seq_one_letter_code
_entity_poly.pdbx_strand_id
1 'polypeptide(L)' 'MLQRLTEDLEYHELLDRASKCENALEQLCYVAAFTVSSYSTTVFRTGKPFNPLLGETFELDRMEDEGFRSICEQ' A
#
# COMPACT_ATOMS: atom_id res chain seq x y z
N MET A 1 9.91 9.91 1.47
CA MET A 1 8.72 9.63 0.63
C MET A 1 8.57 8.15 0.33
N LEU A 2 9.65 7.41 0.02
CA LEU A 2 9.57 6.00 -0.37
C LEU A 2 8.90 5.09 0.67
N GLN A 3 9.27 5.24 1.95
CA GLN A 3 8.59 4.57 3.06
C GLN A 3 7.08 4.88 3.10
N ARG A 4 6.71 6.15 2.86
CA ARG A 4 5.32 6.61 2.89
C ARG A 4 4.47 5.96 1.80
N LEU A 5 5.05 5.69 0.62
CA LEU A 5 4.37 4.96 -0.46
C LEU A 5 4.09 3.50 -0.07
N THR A 6 4.98 2.87 0.69
CA THR A 6 4.77 1.48 1.13
C THR A 6 3.64 1.37 2.15
N GLU A 7 3.30 2.45 2.86
CA GLU A 7 2.17 2.47 3.79
C GLU A 7 0.81 2.32 3.07
N ASP A 8 0.73 2.57 1.76
CA ASP A 8 -0.47 2.30 0.97
C ASP A 8 -0.85 0.80 0.96
N LEU A 9 0.11 -0.08 1.30
CA LEU A 9 -0.06 -1.53 1.41
C LEU A 9 -0.52 -1.98 2.81
N GLU A 10 -0.82 -1.07 3.75
CA GLU A 10 -1.28 -1.44 5.10
C GLU A 10 -2.49 -2.38 5.09
N TYR A 11 -3.37 -2.25 4.09
CA TYR A 11 -4.57 -3.08 3.92
C TYR A 11 -4.51 -3.95 2.66
N HIS A 12 -3.33 -4.48 2.32
CA HIS A 12 -3.12 -5.30 1.13
C HIS A 12 -4.05 -6.52 1.05
N GLU A 13 -4.55 -7.04 2.18
CA GLU A 13 -5.43 -8.21 2.24
C GLU A 13 -6.77 -7.98 1.52
N LEU A 14 -7.15 -6.72 1.29
CA LEU A 14 -8.30 -6.38 0.46
C LEU A 14 -8.10 -6.81 -1.00
N LEU A 15 -6.87 -6.76 -1.51
CA LEU A 15 -6.53 -7.25 -2.85
C LEU A 15 -6.61 -8.78 -2.92
N ASP A 16 -6.21 -9.49 -1.87
CA ASP A 16 -6.35 -10.96 -1.79
C ASP A 16 -7.80 -11.41 -1.72
N ARG A 17 -8.68 -10.59 -1.14
CA ARG A 17 -10.13 -10.81 -1.18
C ARG A 17 -10.68 -10.52 -2.57
N ALA A 18 -10.30 -9.39 -3.17
CA ALA A 18 -10.69 -9.00 -4.52
C ALA A 18 -10.33 -10.06 -5.57
N SER A 19 -9.17 -10.70 -5.45
CA SER A 19 -8.71 -11.74 -6.39
C SER A 19 -9.52 -13.04 -6.31
N LYS A 20 -10.25 -13.26 -5.20
CA LYS A 20 -11.08 -14.45 -4.97
C LYS A 20 -12.56 -14.23 -5.32
N CYS A 21 -12.95 -13.01 -5.68
CA CYS A 21 -14.31 -12.68 -6.09
C CYS A 21 -14.62 -13.21 -7.49
N GLU A 22 -15.78 -13.86 -7.65
CA GLU A 22 -16.30 -14.27 -8.96
C GLU A 22 -17.05 -13.13 -9.66
N ASN A 23 -17.64 -12.22 -8.88
CA ASN A 23 -18.39 -11.08 -9.39
C ASN A 23 -17.49 -9.85 -9.57
N ALA A 24 -17.47 -9.30 -10.79
CA ALA A 24 -16.64 -8.13 -11.13
C ALA A 24 -17.00 -6.86 -10.34
N LEU A 25 -18.26 -6.66 -9.97
CA LEU A 25 -18.69 -5.51 -9.17
C LEU A 25 -18.20 -5.63 -7.73
N GLU A 26 -18.27 -6.82 -7.15
CA GLU A 26 -17.77 -7.09 -5.80
C GLU A 26 -16.25 -6.96 -5.73
N GLN A 27 -15.55 -7.50 -6.74
CA GLN A 27 -14.11 -7.30 -6.90
C GLN A 27 -13.74 -5.81 -6.93
N LEU A 28 -14.48 -5.02 -7.72
CA LEU A 28 -14.26 -3.57 -7.81
C LEU A 28 -14.49 -2.87 -6.47
N CYS A 29 -15.49 -3.29 -5.69
CA CYS A 29 -15.72 -2.74 -4.34
C CYS A 29 -14.51 -2.95 -3.43
N TYR A 30 -13.87 -4.13 -3.46
CA TYR A 30 -12.66 -4.39 -2.67
C TYR A 30 -11.45 -3.57 -3.15
N VAL A 31 -11.24 -3.45 -4.46
CA VAL A 31 -10.17 -2.61 -5.03
C VAL A 31 -10.38 -1.13 -4.68
N ALA A 32 -11.63 -0.65 -4.71
CA ALA A 32 -11.99 0.70 -4.31
C ALA A 32 -11.74 0.92 -2.81
N ALA A 33 -12.13 -0.05 -1.98
CA ALA A 33 -11.88 -0.01 -0.53
C ALA A 33 -10.37 0.06 -0.23
N PHE A 34 -9.55 -0.76 -0.91
CA PHE A 34 -8.08 -0.74 -0.80
C PHE A 34 -7.50 0.64 -1.16
N THR A 35 -7.94 1.20 -2.29
CA THR A 35 -7.47 2.52 -2.72
C THR A 35 -7.78 3.59 -1.67
N VAL A 36 -8.98 3.56 -1.09
CA VAL A 36 -9.41 4.54 -0.08
C VAL A 36 -8.73 4.31 1.28
N SER A 37 -8.44 3.06 1.65
CA SER A 37 -7.85 2.76 2.95
C SER A 37 -6.44 3.32 3.12
N SER A 38 -5.68 3.55 2.05
CA SER A 38 -4.37 4.22 2.08
C SER A 38 -4.38 5.56 2.83
N TYR A 39 -5.50 6.30 2.78
CA TYR A 39 -5.66 7.59 3.45
C TYR A 39 -5.84 7.49 4.98
N SER A 40 -6.11 6.30 5.54
CA SER A 40 -6.25 6.15 7.00
C SER A 40 -4.98 6.59 7.74
N THR A 41 -3.82 6.36 7.12
CA THR A 41 -2.50 6.68 7.64
C THR A 41 -2.18 8.18 7.64
N THR A 42 -3.03 9.04 7.05
CA THR A 42 -2.71 10.46 6.84
C THR A 42 -3.33 11.41 7.86
N VAL A 43 -4.33 10.96 8.63
CA VAL A 43 -5.22 11.82 9.44
C VAL A 43 -4.48 12.80 10.36
N PHE A 44 -3.39 12.38 11.01
CA PHE A 44 -2.64 13.21 11.97
C PHE A 44 -1.20 13.53 11.54
N ARG A 45 -0.83 13.19 10.30
CA ARG A 45 0.53 13.36 9.78
C ARG A 45 0.61 14.57 8.86
N THR A 46 0.67 15.75 9.47
CA THR A 46 0.76 17.05 8.75
C THR A 46 2.18 17.39 8.30
N GLY A 47 3.20 16.66 8.76
CA GLY A 47 4.60 16.88 8.39
C GLY A 47 4.93 16.35 6.99
N LYS A 48 5.69 17.15 6.22
CA LYS A 48 6.25 16.71 4.95
C LYS A 48 7.27 15.59 5.20
N PRO A 49 7.13 14.40 4.60
CA PRO A 49 8.18 13.39 4.65
C PRO A 49 9.45 13.87 3.93
N PHE A 50 10.60 13.26 4.25
CA PHE A 50 11.85 13.57 3.58
C PHE A 50 11.73 13.42 2.05
N ASN A 51 12.32 14.39 1.34
CA ASN A 51 12.50 14.30 -0.11
C ASN A 51 13.64 13.31 -0.35
N PRO A 52 13.40 12.15 -0.97
CA PRO A 52 14.46 11.17 -1.19
C PRO A 52 15.51 11.72 -2.15
N LEU A 53 16.73 11.22 -2.04
CA LEU A 53 17.82 11.53 -2.96
C LEU A 53 17.65 10.77 -4.28
N LEU A 54 18.27 11.25 -5.37
CA LEU A 54 18.31 10.51 -6.63
C LEU A 54 18.94 9.13 -6.43
N GLY A 55 18.23 8.06 -6.81
CA GLY A 55 18.67 6.68 -6.61
C GLY A 55 18.59 6.19 -5.16
N GLU A 56 17.95 6.94 -4.25
CA GLU A 56 17.58 6.41 -2.94
C GLU A 56 16.57 5.29 -3.12
N THR A 57 16.77 4.17 -2.41
CA THR A 57 15.90 3.00 -2.45
C THR A 57 15.32 2.68 -1.08
N PHE A 58 14.13 2.09 -1.06
CA PHE A 58 13.52 1.52 0.14
C PHE A 58 12.91 0.16 -0.18
N GLU A 59 13.05 -0.80 0.73
CA GLU A 59 12.42 -2.11 0.66
C GLU A 59 11.69 -2.45 1.97
N LEU A 60 10.58 -3.16 1.84
CA LEU A 60 9.87 -3.77 2.96
C LEU A 60 9.50 -5.21 2.56
N ASP A 61 10.08 -6.18 3.26
CA ASP A 61 9.77 -7.60 3.08
C ASP A 61 8.83 -8.07 4.20
N ARG A 62 7.62 -8.48 3.80
CA ARG A 62 6.58 -9.04 4.66
C ARG A 62 6.12 -10.41 4.12
N MET A 63 6.97 -11.08 3.33
CA MET A 63 6.58 -12.33 2.67
C MET A 63 6.34 -13.47 3.67
N GLU A 64 7.04 -13.49 4.80
CA GLU A 64 6.90 -14.55 5.80
C GLU A 64 5.62 -14.43 6.63
N ASP A 65 5.16 -13.20 6.91
CA ASP A 65 4.02 -12.95 7.80
C ASP A 65 2.75 -12.51 7.07
N GLU A 66 2.87 -11.71 6.00
CA GLU A 66 1.72 -11.11 5.30
C GLU A 66 1.66 -11.45 3.79
N GLY A 67 2.72 -12.01 3.22
CA GLY A 67 2.74 -12.51 1.84
C GLY A 67 3.01 -11.44 0.77
N PHE A 68 3.56 -10.28 1.14
CA PHE A 68 3.93 -9.24 0.18
C PHE A 68 5.35 -8.70 0.39
N ARG A 69 5.88 -8.06 -0.66
CA ARG A 69 7.12 -7.29 -0.63
C ARG A 69 6.94 -5.99 -1.41
N SER A 70 7.50 -4.90 -0.90
CA SER A 70 7.55 -3.60 -1.56
C SER A 70 8.99 -3.21 -1.88
N ILE A 71 9.22 -2.63 -3.05
CA ILE A 71 10.48 -2.00 -3.45
C ILE A 71 10.18 -0.67 -4.13
N CYS A 72 10.89 0.38 -3.74
CA CYS A 72 10.71 1.74 -4.26
C CYS A 72 12.08 2.39 -4.51
N GLU A 73 12.18 3.22 -5.55
CA GLU A 73 13.36 4.03 -5.88
C GLU A 73 12.91 5.45 -6.26
N GLN A 74 13.78 6.44 -6.03
CA GLN A 74 13.55 7.85 -6.38
C GLN A 74 14.23 8.30 -7.67
#